data_AF-T0ZLS7-F1
#
_entry.id   AF-T0ZLS7-F1
#
_cell.length_a   1.000
_cell.length_b   1.000
_cell.length_c   1.000
_cell.angle_alpha   90.00
_cell.angle_beta   90.00
_cell.angle_gamma   90.00
#
_symmetry.space_group_name_H-M   'P 1'
#
loop_
_entity.id
_entity.type
_entity.pdbx_description
1 polymer ?
#
loop_
_entity_poly.entity_id
_entity_poly.type
_entity_poly.pdbx_seq_one_letter_code
_entity_poly.pdbx_strand_id
1 'polypeptide(L)'
;MVRILFEPGLCPGTGVEASVVEESAARRPSTPWPYRVHFTTSPPEPTTVWCEPGSGDSDLILHYAVTRQAGWAAYGPPATDVVGEVGRRIVAAQLAAELRWAISHASESYAVLNACRALRWAKEEMLCSKTAGGTWALSRGIEPALVGQALSA
;
A
#
# COMPACT_ATOMS: atom_id res chain seq x y z
N MET A 1 -11.69 9.78 -20.90
CA MET A 1 -12.60 8.88 -20.18
C MET A 1 -11.87 7.55 -20.00
N VAL A 2 -11.44 7.22 -18.77
CA VAL A 2 -10.86 5.90 -18.49
C VAL A 2 -12.01 4.90 -18.47
N ARG A 3 -12.01 3.94 -19.41
CA ARG A 3 -13.00 2.87 -19.45
C ARG A 3 -12.41 1.66 -18.75
N ILE A 4 -12.89 1.36 -17.55
CA ILE A 4 -12.52 0.13 -16.85
C ILE A 4 -13.28 -1.00 -17.55
N LEU A 5 -12.54 -1.85 -18.27
CA LEU A 5 -13.07 -3.08 -18.87
C LEU A 5 -12.93 -4.21 -17.83
N PHE A 6 -13.56 -4.03 -16.68
CA PHE A 6 -13.58 -5.03 -15.62
C PHE A 6 -15.02 -5.48 -15.43
N GLU A 7 -15.27 -6.76 -15.73
CA GLU A 7 -16.49 -7.44 -15.33
C GLU A 7 -16.20 -8.19 -14.02
N PRO A 8 -16.89 -7.82 -12.91
CA PRO A 8 -16.78 -8.57 -11.66
C PRO A 8 -17.10 -10.05 -11.92
N GLY A 9 -16.15 -10.94 -11.62
CA GLY A 9 -16.30 -12.38 -11.79
C GLY A 9 -15.52 -13.03 -12.94
N LEU A 10 -14.93 -12.25 -13.86
CA LEU A 10 -14.08 -12.80 -14.95
C LEU A 10 -12.57 -12.76 -14.65
N CYS A 11 -12.14 -12.12 -13.57
CA CYS A 11 -10.76 -12.19 -13.11
C CYS A 11 -10.58 -13.43 -12.22
N PRO A 12 -9.79 -14.44 -12.62
CA PRO A 12 -9.54 -15.60 -11.77
C PRO A 12 -8.70 -15.27 -10.51
N GLY A 13 -8.24 -14.02 -10.37
CA GLY A 13 -7.45 -13.55 -9.22
C GLY A 13 -8.31 -12.88 -8.16
N THR A 14 -8.42 -13.50 -6.99
CA THR A 14 -8.76 -12.79 -5.76
C THR A 14 -7.56 -11.96 -5.29
N GLY A 15 -7.82 -10.83 -4.60
CA GLY A 15 -6.75 -10.03 -3.99
C GLY A 15 -6.06 -9.02 -4.91
N VAL A 16 -6.63 -8.69 -6.07
CA VAL A 16 -6.16 -7.58 -6.90
C VAL A 16 -6.61 -6.27 -6.28
N GLU A 17 -5.69 -5.32 -6.13
CA GLU A 17 -5.97 -3.95 -5.73
C GLU A 17 -5.28 -3.00 -6.72
N ALA A 18 -6.01 -2.00 -7.21
CA ALA A 18 -5.46 -1.06 -8.17
C ALA A 18 -6.13 0.33 -8.10
N SER A 19 -5.31 1.35 -8.33
CA SER A 19 -5.72 2.75 -8.41
C SER A 19 -5.30 3.36 -9.74
N VAL A 20 -6.18 4.16 -10.34
CA VAL A 20 -5.83 5.01 -11.49
C VAL A 20 -5.71 6.44 -11.00
N VAL A 21 -4.62 7.10 -11.39
CA VAL A 21 -4.25 8.44 -10.91
C VAL A 21 -3.81 9.29 -12.08
N GLU A 22 -3.91 10.61 -11.93
CA GLU A 22 -3.35 11.54 -12.92
C GLU A 22 -1.82 11.54 -12.82
N GLU A 23 -1.13 11.57 -13.96
CA GLU A 23 0.33 11.61 -13.99
C GLU A 23 0.87 12.84 -13.23
N SER A 24 0.20 13.98 -13.34
CA SER A 24 0.57 15.19 -12.59
C SER A 24 0.49 15.00 -11.07
N ALA A 25 -0.52 14.27 -10.59
CA ALA A 25 -0.69 13.94 -9.17
C ALA A 25 0.35 12.91 -8.70
N ALA A 26 0.72 11.94 -9.54
CA ALA A 26 1.79 10.99 -9.26
C ALA A 26 3.17 11.64 -9.25
N ARG A 27 3.44 12.57 -10.18
CA ARG A 27 4.72 13.30 -10.30
C ARG A 27 4.95 14.26 -9.15
N ARG A 28 3.89 14.86 -8.61
CA ARG A 28 3.94 15.80 -7.48
C ARG A 28 2.89 15.41 -6.43
N PRO A 29 3.15 14.35 -5.64
CA PRO A 29 2.17 13.88 -4.66
C PRO A 29 1.87 14.93 -3.59
N SER A 30 0.59 15.23 -3.39
CA SER A 30 0.13 16.18 -2.38
C SER A 30 -1.25 15.80 -1.85
N THR A 31 -1.54 16.17 -0.60
CA THR A 31 -2.88 16.05 -0.01
C THR A 31 -3.94 16.71 -0.90
N PRO A 32 -5.12 16.09 -1.11
CA PRO A 32 -5.64 14.89 -0.43
C PRO A 32 -5.22 13.56 -1.08
N TRP A 33 -4.23 13.56 -1.99
CA TRP A 33 -3.79 12.41 -2.79
C TRP A 33 -4.91 11.89 -3.70
N PRO A 34 -5.24 12.68 -4.74
CA PRO A 34 -6.38 12.38 -5.59
C PRO A 34 -6.14 11.14 -6.46
N TYR A 35 -7.20 10.40 -6.69
CA TYR A 35 -7.27 9.30 -7.65
C TYR A 35 -8.46 9.52 -8.59
N ARG A 36 -8.58 8.69 -9.62
CA ARG A 36 -9.76 8.65 -10.51
C ARG A 36 -10.68 7.52 -10.08
N VAL A 37 -10.10 6.35 -9.91
CA VAL A 37 -10.80 5.16 -9.47
C VAL A 37 -9.85 4.28 -8.65
N HIS A 38 -10.39 3.66 -7.62
CA HIS A 38 -9.75 2.62 -6.84
C HIS A 38 -10.63 1.39 -6.89
N PHE A 39 -10.05 0.20 -7.06
CA PHE A 39 -10.81 -1.04 -6.97
C PHE A 39 -10.01 -2.14 -6.28
N THR A 40 -10.74 -3.01 -5.59
CA THR A 40 -10.18 -4.22 -4.98
C THR A 40 -11.07 -5.41 -5.28
N THR A 41 -10.48 -6.60 -5.46
CA THR A 41 -11.18 -7.88 -5.63
C THR A 41 -11.08 -8.76 -4.38
N SER A 42 -10.54 -8.22 -3.28
CA SER A 42 -10.50 -8.92 -2.00
C SER A 42 -11.93 -9.12 -1.45
N PRO A 43 -12.20 -10.26 -0.78
CA PRO A 43 -13.47 -10.47 -0.07
C PRO A 43 -13.79 -9.33 0.92
N PRO A 44 -15.07 -9.10 1.26
CA PRO A 44 -16.24 -9.95 0.97
C PRO A 44 -16.79 -9.81 -0.46
N GLU A 45 -16.67 -8.63 -1.08
CA GLU A 45 -17.12 -8.38 -2.45
C GLU A 45 -16.15 -7.42 -3.15
N PRO A 46 -15.92 -7.56 -4.47
CA PRO A 46 -15.15 -6.59 -5.23
C PRO A 46 -15.79 -5.20 -5.12
N THR A 47 -14.98 -4.20 -4.80
CA THR A 47 -15.44 -2.82 -4.70
C THR A 47 -14.75 -1.95 -5.74
N THR A 48 -15.47 -0.96 -6.26
CA THR A 48 -14.95 0.08 -7.16
C THR A 48 -15.41 1.42 -6.64
N VAL A 49 -14.47 2.29 -6.29
CA VAL A 49 -14.71 3.59 -5.70
C VAL A 49 -14.20 4.65 -6.67
N TRP A 50 -15.08 5.56 -7.09
CA TRP A 50 -14.71 6.74 -7.87
C TRP A 50 -14.39 7.88 -6.92
N CYS A 51 -13.30 8.59 -7.18
CA CYS A 51 -12.94 9.73 -6.33
C CYS A 51 -13.91 10.88 -6.55
N GLU A 52 -14.46 11.40 -5.46
CA GLU A 52 -15.24 12.63 -5.48
C GLU A 52 -14.34 13.85 -5.72
N PRO A 53 -14.85 14.92 -6.37
CA PRO A 53 -14.09 16.16 -6.54
C PRO A 53 -13.62 16.74 -5.20
N GLY A 54 -12.32 16.99 -5.06
CA GLY A 54 -11.72 17.54 -3.84
C GLY A 54 -11.40 16.49 -2.76
N SER A 55 -11.73 15.22 -2.99
CA SER A 55 -11.39 14.11 -2.12
C SER A 55 -10.10 13.41 -2.56
N GLY A 56 -9.65 12.42 -1.79
CA GLY A 56 -8.54 11.56 -2.12
C GLY A 56 -8.35 10.47 -1.08
N ASP A 57 -7.28 9.70 -1.22
CA ASP A 57 -7.01 8.55 -0.36
C ASP A 57 -5.62 8.66 0.27
N SER A 58 -5.60 8.68 1.59
CA SER A 58 -4.36 8.82 2.34
C SER A 58 -3.44 7.61 2.18
N ASP A 59 -3.98 6.43 1.90
CA ASP A 59 -3.19 5.20 1.76
C ASP A 59 -2.40 5.18 0.44
N LEU A 60 -2.91 5.90 -0.57
CA LEU A 60 -2.31 6.01 -1.90
C LEU A 60 -0.86 6.53 -1.86
N ILE A 61 -0.51 7.37 -0.89
CA ILE A 61 0.84 7.91 -0.80
C ILE A 61 1.88 6.86 -0.40
N LEU A 62 1.50 5.85 0.41
CA LEU A 62 2.36 4.70 0.66
C LEU A 62 2.47 3.82 -0.58
N HIS A 63 1.40 3.69 -1.37
CA HIS A 63 1.44 2.96 -2.64
C HIS A 63 2.40 3.64 -3.63
N TYR A 64 2.41 4.97 -3.71
CA TYR A 64 3.41 5.70 -4.51
C TYR A 64 4.83 5.46 -4.03
N ALA A 65 5.07 5.55 -2.72
CA ALA A 65 6.40 5.32 -2.17
C ALA A 65 6.92 3.90 -2.46
N VAL A 66 6.08 2.87 -2.26
CA VAL A 66 6.40 1.48 -2.58
C VAL A 66 6.62 1.29 -4.09
N THR A 67 5.72 1.83 -4.92
CA THR A 67 5.79 1.71 -6.38
C THR A 67 7.06 2.36 -6.92
N ARG A 68 7.44 3.53 -6.43
CA ARG A 68 8.70 4.18 -6.81
C ARG A 68 9.92 3.38 -6.38
N GLN A 69 9.90 2.80 -5.18
CA GLN A 69 11.05 2.10 -4.60
C GLN A 69 11.26 0.68 -5.17
N ALA A 70 10.18 -0.04 -5.46
CA ALA A 70 10.22 -1.47 -5.78
C ALA A 70 9.20 -1.91 -6.86
N GLY A 71 8.49 -0.98 -7.48
CA GLY A 71 7.48 -1.28 -8.49
C GLY A 71 8.11 -1.79 -9.80
N TRP A 72 7.40 -2.71 -10.45
CA TRP A 72 7.73 -3.18 -11.79
C TRP A 72 6.79 -2.55 -12.82
N ALA A 73 7.35 -1.96 -13.87
CA ALA A 73 6.56 -1.40 -14.97
C ALA A 73 6.12 -2.52 -15.91
N ALA A 74 4.86 -2.95 -15.78
CA ALA A 74 4.24 -3.85 -16.73
C ALA A 74 4.09 -3.20 -18.13
N TYR A 75 3.91 -1.87 -18.15
CA TYR A 75 3.85 -1.05 -19.36
C TYR A 75 4.36 0.37 -19.07
N GLY A 76 4.92 1.03 -20.07
CA GLY A 76 5.39 2.40 -19.97
C GLY A 76 6.78 2.54 -19.31
N PRO A 77 7.17 3.77 -18.93
CA PRO A 77 8.46 4.05 -18.28
C PRO A 77 8.55 3.44 -16.87
N PRO A 78 9.76 3.31 -16.31
CA PRO A 78 9.93 2.85 -14.93
C PRO A 78 9.25 3.80 -13.94
N ALA A 79 8.83 3.26 -12.79
CA ALA A 79 8.11 4.02 -11.76
C ALA A 79 8.88 5.27 -11.29
N THR A 80 10.21 5.23 -11.29
CA THR A 80 11.08 6.36 -10.93
C THR A 80 10.93 7.58 -11.84
N ASP A 81 10.41 7.41 -13.04
CA ASP A 81 10.28 8.47 -14.03
C ASP A 81 8.89 9.12 -14.00
N VAL A 82 7.91 8.49 -13.35
CA VAL A 82 6.50 8.91 -13.33
C VAL A 82 5.98 9.22 -11.92
N VAL A 83 6.46 8.53 -10.89
CA VAL A 83 6.10 8.79 -9.50
C VAL A 83 7.17 9.66 -8.85
N GLY A 84 6.80 10.84 -8.35
CA GLY A 84 7.69 11.73 -7.63
C GLY A 84 8.16 11.14 -6.30
N GLU A 85 9.24 11.71 -5.74
CA GLU A 85 9.70 11.32 -4.41
C GLU A 85 8.66 11.66 -3.34
N VAL A 86 8.44 10.71 -2.43
CA VAL A 86 7.59 10.93 -1.26
C VAL A 86 8.47 11.28 -0.07
N GLY A 87 8.22 12.44 0.53
CA GLY A 87 9.04 12.91 1.66
C GLY A 87 9.00 11.93 2.84
N ARG A 88 10.16 11.68 3.45
CA ARG A 88 10.32 10.76 4.61
C ARG A 88 9.28 10.99 5.71
N ARG A 89 8.98 12.26 6.04
CA ARG A 89 7.99 12.60 7.07
C ARG A 89 6.57 12.15 6.72
N ILE A 90 6.21 12.18 5.44
CA ILE A 90 4.91 11.73 4.95
C ILE A 90 4.81 10.21 5.08
N VAL A 91 5.85 9.48 4.67
CA VAL A 91 5.91 8.02 4.81
C VAL A 91 5.83 7.60 6.29
N ALA A 92 6.59 8.26 7.17
CA ALA A 92 6.52 8.02 8.61
C ALA A 92 5.12 8.23 9.18
N ALA A 93 4.48 9.35 8.80
CA ALA A 93 3.15 9.70 9.28
C ALA A 93 2.12 8.65 8.89
N GLN A 94 2.19 8.14 7.65
CA GLN A 94 1.25 7.13 7.16
C GLN A 94 1.51 5.73 7.70
N LEU A 95 2.76 5.32 7.87
CA LEU A 95 3.05 4.08 8.60
C LEU A 95 2.49 4.15 10.03
N ALA A 96 2.63 5.30 10.70
CA ALA A 96 2.06 5.46 12.04
C ALA A 96 0.52 5.51 12.04
N ALA A 97 -0.10 6.10 11.00
CA ALA A 97 -1.55 6.12 10.83
C ALA A 97 -2.11 4.72 10.63
N GLU A 98 -1.46 3.92 9.78
CA GLU A 98 -1.81 2.52 9.51
C GLU A 98 -1.77 1.68 10.80
N LEU A 99 -0.76 1.88 11.65
CA LEU A 99 -0.70 1.19 12.94
C LEU A 99 -1.84 1.57 13.88
N ARG A 100 -2.20 2.86 13.96
CA ARG A 100 -3.34 3.32 14.76
C ARG A 100 -4.66 2.76 14.23
N TRP A 101 -4.83 2.73 12.92
CA TRP A 101 -6.02 2.18 12.28
C TRP A 101 -6.14 0.67 12.54
N ALA A 102 -5.04 -0.08 12.37
CA ALA A 102 -5.02 -1.52 12.49
C ALA A 102 -5.42 -2.03 13.88
N ILE A 103 -5.09 -1.30 14.95
CA ILE A 103 -5.49 -1.66 16.32
C ILE A 103 -7.01 -1.75 16.48
N SER A 104 -7.77 -0.92 15.75
CA SER A 104 -9.22 -0.83 15.90
C SER A 104 -9.99 -1.58 14.82
N HIS A 105 -9.37 -1.88 13.67
CA HIS A 105 -10.08 -2.32 12.48
C HIS A 105 -9.50 -3.54 11.78
N ALA A 106 -8.37 -4.07 12.25
CA ALA A 106 -7.69 -5.18 11.59
C ALA A 106 -7.46 -6.37 12.52
N SER A 107 -7.09 -7.52 11.93
CA SER A 107 -6.67 -8.68 12.72
C SER A 107 -5.34 -8.41 13.45
N GLU A 108 -5.09 -9.17 14.50
CA GLU A 108 -3.81 -9.11 15.21
C GLU A 108 -2.62 -9.40 14.29
N SER A 109 -2.74 -10.43 13.42
CA SER A 109 -1.71 -10.75 12.43
C SER A 109 -1.43 -9.57 11.49
N TYR A 110 -2.48 -8.88 11.03
CA TYR A 110 -2.35 -7.69 10.19
C TYR A 110 -1.60 -6.57 10.91
N ALA A 111 -1.97 -6.28 12.16
CA ALA A 111 -1.34 -5.25 12.98
C ALA A 111 0.14 -5.56 13.23
N VAL A 112 0.48 -6.79 13.63
CA VAL A 112 1.86 -7.25 13.87
C VAL A 112 2.72 -7.13 12.60
N LEU A 113 2.24 -7.59 11.45
CA LEU A 113 3.02 -7.54 10.22
C LEU A 113 3.21 -6.10 9.71
N ASN A 114 2.20 -5.23 9.86
CA ASN A 114 2.37 -3.80 9.56
C ASN A 114 3.38 -3.14 10.52
N ALA A 115 3.37 -3.52 11.81
CA ALA A 115 4.37 -3.04 12.77
C ALA A 115 5.79 -3.46 12.38
N CYS A 116 5.97 -4.70 11.93
CA CYS A 116 7.26 -5.19 11.44
C CYS A 116 7.76 -4.38 10.24
N ARG A 117 6.88 -4.09 9.27
CA ARG A 117 7.22 -3.25 8.12
C ARG A 117 7.55 -1.81 8.51
N ALA A 118 6.76 -1.20 9.40
CA ALA A 118 7.01 0.14 9.91
C ALA A 118 8.36 0.23 10.64
N LEU A 119 8.69 -0.79 11.44
CA LEU A 119 9.97 -0.89 12.14
C LEU A 119 11.14 -1.02 11.15
N ARG A 120 11.02 -1.86 10.12
CA ARG A 120 12.04 -1.98 9.08
C ARG A 120 12.28 -0.65 8.39
N TRP A 121 11.22 0.01 7.96
CA TRP A 121 11.33 1.33 7.33
C TRP A 121 11.98 2.36 8.27
N ALA A 122 11.63 2.36 9.55
CA ALA A 122 12.24 3.27 10.52
C ALA A 122 13.75 3.04 10.71
N LYS A 123 14.22 1.80 10.53
CA LYS A 123 15.64 1.41 10.71
C LYS A 123 16.47 1.51 9.43
N GLU A 124 15.89 1.15 8.29
CA GLU A 124 16.62 0.93 7.03
C GLU A 124 16.09 1.79 5.87
N GLU A 125 15.03 2.60 6.08
CA GLU A 125 14.28 3.31 5.03
C GLU A 125 13.81 2.40 3.88
N MET A 126 13.66 1.10 4.18
CA MET A 126 13.25 0.10 3.22
C MET A 126 11.74 -0.18 3.36
N LEU A 127 10.96 0.22 2.36
CA LEU A 127 9.57 -0.22 2.24
C LEU A 127 9.53 -1.66 1.72
N CYS A 128 8.56 -2.44 2.19
CA CYS A 128 8.41 -3.84 1.81
C CYS A 128 6.96 -4.31 1.92
N SER A 129 6.68 -5.58 1.62
CA SER A 129 5.39 -6.18 1.94
C SER A 129 5.27 -6.46 3.44
N LYS A 130 4.04 -6.72 3.92
CA LYS A 130 3.76 -7.15 5.30
C LYS A 130 4.57 -8.41 5.68
N THR A 131 4.52 -9.42 4.82
CA THR A 131 5.25 -10.69 5.00
C THR A 131 6.75 -10.48 4.98
N ALA A 132 7.30 -9.67 4.06
CA ALA A 132 8.72 -9.35 4.02
C ALA A 132 9.17 -8.56 5.25
N GLY A 133 8.32 -7.70 5.82
CA GLY A 133 8.55 -7.04 7.10
C GLY A 133 8.66 -8.06 8.24
N GLY A 134 7.74 -9.02 8.30
CA GLY A 134 7.78 -10.11 9.29
C GLY A 134 9.02 -10.99 9.16
N THR A 135 9.37 -11.44 7.95
CA THR A 135 10.60 -12.22 7.70
C THR A 135 11.86 -11.45 8.11
N TRP A 136 11.89 -10.15 7.83
CA TRP A 136 12.97 -9.28 8.30
C TRP A 136 13.03 -9.19 9.82
N ALA A 137 11.89 -9.07 10.51
CA ALA A 137 11.87 -9.02 11.98
C ALA A 137 12.38 -10.34 12.59
N LEU A 138 11.98 -11.49 12.04
CA LEU A 138 12.48 -12.80 12.45
C LEU A 138 14.00 -12.95 12.28
N SER A 139 14.55 -12.49 11.15
CA SER A 139 16.01 -12.57 10.91
C SER A 139 16.83 -11.69 11.86
N ARG A 140 16.17 -10.74 12.54
CA ARG A 140 16.75 -9.89 13.59
C ARG A 140 16.45 -10.37 15.02
N GLY A 141 15.73 -11.48 15.18
CA GLY A 141 15.32 -12.01 16.49
C GLY A 141 14.27 -11.17 17.21
N ILE A 142 13.52 -10.33 16.50
CA ILE A 142 12.47 -9.49 17.10
C ILE A 142 11.21 -10.32 17.28
N GLU A 143 10.82 -10.52 18.53
CA GLU A 143 9.59 -11.24 18.95
C GLU A 143 9.28 -12.50 18.12
N PRO A 144 10.18 -13.52 18.07
CA PRO A 144 10.08 -14.61 17.10
C PRO A 144 8.76 -15.41 17.16
N ALA A 145 8.23 -15.63 18.37
CA ALA A 145 6.96 -16.33 18.56
C ALA A 145 5.77 -15.53 17.99
N LEU A 146 5.67 -14.25 18.36
CA LEU A 146 4.60 -13.36 17.93
C LEU A 146 4.61 -13.15 16.42
N VAL A 147 5.78 -12.84 15.85
CA VAL A 147 5.93 -12.60 14.42
C VAL A 147 5.72 -13.89 13.62
N GLY A 148 6.19 -15.03 14.12
CA GLY A 148 5.98 -16.34 13.50
C GLY A 148 4.50 -16.73 13.42
N GLN A 149 3.75 -16.49 14.50
CA GLN A 149 2.29 -16.68 14.51
C GLN A 149 1.60 -15.76 13.50
N ALA A 150 1.97 -14.47 13.46
CA ALA A 150 1.38 -13.51 12.54
C ALA A 150 1.63 -13.86 11.05
N LEU A 151 2.80 -14.44 10.72
CA LEU A 151 3.13 -14.88 9.35
C LEU A 151 2.37 -16.14 8.91
N SER A 152 1.83 -16.91 9.84
CA SER A 152 1.17 -18.19 9.58
C SER A 152 -0.36 -18.11 9.64
N ALA A 153 -0.91 -16.91 9.89
CA ALA A 153 -2.33 -16.63 10.06
C ALA A 153 -3.08 -16.45 8.73
#